data_AF-A0A2P7RFA5-F1
#
_entry.id   AF-A0A2P7RFA5-F1
#
_cell.length_a   1.000
_cell.length_b   1.000
_cell.length_c   1.000
_cell.angle_alpha   90.00
_cell.angle_beta   90.00
_cell.angle_gamma   90.00
#
_symmetry.space_group_name_H-M   'P 1'
#
loop_
_entity.id
_entity.type
_entity.pdbx_description
1 polymer ?
#
loop_
_entity_poly.entity_id
_entity_poly.type
_entity_poly.pdbx_seq_one_letter_code
_entity_poly.pdbx_strand_id
1 'polypeptide(L)'
;NPAFVHGGPFANIAHGCNSVVATTTALKLADYVVTEAGFGADLGAEKFFDIKCRKAGLKPAAAVIVATVRALKMNGGVKKEDLSKENVEAVRKGCANLGRHIENVKQF
;
A
#
# COMPACT_ATOMS: atom_id res chain seq x y z
N ASN A 1 -13.36 -18.00 -0.71
CA ASN A 1 -13.21 -16.75 0.07
C ASN A 1 -14.17 -15.70 -0.44
N PRO A 2 -14.92 -15.03 0.44
CA PRO A 2 -15.77 -13.89 0.06
C PRO A 2 -14.92 -12.65 -0.26
N ALA A 3 -15.40 -11.80 -1.18
CA ALA A 3 -14.73 -10.56 -1.55
C ALA A 3 -15.76 -9.45 -1.82
N PHE A 4 -15.49 -8.24 -1.35
CA PHE A 4 -16.29 -7.05 -1.64
C PHE A 4 -15.54 -6.14 -2.62
N VAL A 5 -16.22 -5.77 -3.70
CA VAL A 5 -15.73 -4.78 -4.68
C VAL A 5 -16.70 -3.62 -4.67
N HIS A 6 -16.30 -2.49 -4.07
CA HIS A 6 -17.19 -1.34 -3.92
C HIS A 6 -16.44 -0.01 -3.74
N GLY A 7 -16.77 0.95 -4.60
CA GLY A 7 -16.05 2.22 -4.73
C GLY A 7 -14.78 2.08 -5.58
N GLY A 8 -14.15 3.22 -5.87
CA GLY A 8 -12.92 3.27 -6.68
C GLY A 8 -12.51 4.70 -7.05
N PRO A 9 -12.32 5.62 -6.08
CA PRO A 9 -11.85 6.95 -6.38
C PRO A 9 -10.36 6.93 -6.79
N PHE A 10 -9.94 7.96 -7.53
CA PHE A 10 -8.52 8.18 -7.79
C PHE A 10 -7.70 8.33 -6.51
N ALA A 11 -6.42 7.97 -6.56
CA ALA A 11 -5.49 8.11 -5.45
C ALA A 11 -4.63 9.40 -5.52
N ASN A 12 -4.68 10.14 -6.64
CA ASN A 12 -3.99 11.43 -6.80
C ASN A 12 -4.88 12.59 -6.35
N ILE A 13 -6.06 12.77 -6.95
CA ILE A 13 -7.03 13.83 -6.63
C ILE A 13 -8.06 13.44 -5.56
N ALA A 14 -8.02 12.21 -5.06
CA ALA A 14 -8.83 11.72 -3.95
C ALA A 14 -8.02 10.72 -3.10
N HIS A 15 -8.69 9.97 -2.20
CA HIS A 15 -8.02 9.12 -1.19
C HIS A 15 -7.72 7.68 -1.66
N GLY A 16 -8.14 7.27 -2.85
CA GLY A 16 -7.69 6.00 -3.44
C GLY A 16 -8.06 4.71 -2.69
N CYS A 17 -9.16 4.70 -1.92
CA CYS A 17 -9.58 3.53 -1.14
C CYS A 17 -10.97 3.04 -1.56
N ASN A 18 -11.27 1.75 -1.33
CA ASN A 18 -12.64 1.25 -1.36
C ASN A 18 -13.51 1.94 -0.30
N SER A 19 -14.84 1.82 -0.44
CA SER A 19 -15.77 2.51 0.45
C SER A 19 -15.63 2.12 1.93
N VAL A 20 -15.99 3.06 2.82
CA VAL A 20 -16.12 2.80 4.26
C VAL A 20 -17.16 1.72 4.53
N VAL A 21 -18.32 1.76 3.84
CA VAL A 21 -19.41 0.79 4.00
C VAL A 21 -18.92 -0.65 3.78
N ALA A 22 -18.17 -0.91 2.70
CA ALA A 22 -17.63 -2.24 2.46
C ALA A 22 -16.65 -2.69 3.56
N THR A 23 -15.79 -1.78 4.03
CA THR A 23 -14.79 -2.09 5.06
C THR A 23 -15.45 -2.38 6.41
N THR A 24 -16.40 -1.54 6.84
CA THR A 24 -17.07 -1.69 8.15
C THR A 24 -18.07 -2.85 8.16
N THR A 25 -18.73 -3.15 7.04
CA THR A 25 -19.56 -4.36 6.92
C THR A 25 -18.68 -5.61 6.99
N ALA A 26 -17.54 -5.66 6.29
CA ALA A 26 -16.63 -6.80 6.37
C ALA A 26 -16.11 -7.02 7.80
N LEU A 27 -15.77 -5.95 8.53
CA LEU A 27 -15.29 -6.02 9.92
C LEU A 27 -16.34 -6.60 10.90
N LYS A 28 -17.62 -6.60 10.54
CA LYS A 28 -18.70 -7.23 11.33
C LYS A 28 -18.93 -8.70 10.98
N LEU A 29 -18.40 -9.16 9.84
CA LEU A 29 -18.72 -10.47 9.27
C LEU A 29 -17.52 -11.43 9.25
N ALA A 30 -16.31 -10.94 9.50
CA ALA A 30 -15.08 -11.71 9.41
C ALA A 30 -14.10 -11.35 10.52
N ASP A 31 -13.27 -12.32 10.90
CA ASP A 31 -12.22 -12.11 11.91
C ASP A 31 -11.09 -11.20 11.39
N TYR A 32 -10.79 -11.28 10.09
CA TYR A 32 -9.77 -10.48 9.42
C TYR A 32 -10.30 -9.88 8.13
N VAL A 33 -10.07 -8.57 7.96
CA VAL A 33 -10.41 -7.83 6.74
C VAL A 33 -9.14 -7.28 6.12
N VAL A 34 -8.82 -7.78 4.93
CA VAL A 34 -7.73 -7.24 4.11
C VAL A 34 -8.32 -6.20 3.16
N THR A 35 -7.73 -5.01 3.14
CA THR A 35 -8.07 -3.92 2.22
C THR A 35 -6.80 -3.25 1.73
N GLU A 36 -6.89 -2.48 0.65
CA GLU A 36 -5.77 -1.76 0.06
C GLU A 36 -6.08 -0.28 -0.17
N ALA A 37 -5.03 0.48 -0.52
CA ALA A 37 -5.10 1.84 -1.01
C ALA A 37 -4.20 1.97 -2.25
N GLY A 38 -4.62 2.79 -3.21
CA GLY A 38 -3.90 2.98 -4.48
C GLY A 38 -2.59 3.76 -4.34
N PHE A 39 -1.66 3.56 -5.29
CA PHE A 39 -0.28 4.05 -5.26
C PHE A 39 0.57 3.48 -4.11
N GLY A 40 1.73 4.08 -3.82
CA GLY A 40 2.63 3.69 -2.75
C GLY A 40 2.14 4.14 -1.37
N ALA A 41 2.86 3.72 -0.32
CA ALA A 41 2.50 4.07 1.06
C ALA A 41 2.67 5.57 1.37
N ASP A 42 3.42 6.29 0.56
CA ASP A 42 3.58 7.75 0.59
C ASP A 42 2.32 8.53 0.19
N LEU A 43 1.40 7.92 -0.57
CA LEU A 43 0.15 8.55 -0.98
C LEU A 43 -1.08 7.75 -0.52
N GLY A 44 -1.17 6.48 -0.92
CA GLY A 44 -2.33 5.66 -0.63
C GLY A 44 -2.49 5.37 0.85
N ALA A 45 -1.40 4.90 1.49
CA ALA A 45 -1.44 4.55 2.90
C ALA A 45 -1.62 5.79 3.79
N GLU A 46 -0.86 6.87 3.54
CA GLU A 46 -1.06 8.16 4.23
C GLU A 46 -2.53 8.59 4.17
N LYS A 47 -3.13 8.70 2.97
CA LYS A 47 -4.55 9.07 2.84
C LYS A 47 -5.51 8.04 3.46
N PHE A 48 -5.16 6.76 3.49
CA PHE A 48 -5.95 5.75 4.19
C PHE A 48 -5.94 5.99 5.70
N PHE A 49 -4.80 6.25 6.32
CA PHE A 49 -4.69 6.57 7.75
C PHE A 49 -5.29 7.95 8.06
N ASP A 50 -4.82 8.97 7.37
CA ASP A 50 -5.17 10.36 7.63
C ASP A 50 -6.58 10.71 7.17
N ILE A 51 -7.13 10.17 6.09
CA ILE A 51 -8.50 10.54 5.67
C ILE A 51 -9.48 9.47 6.09
N LYS A 52 -9.33 8.24 5.59
CA LYS A 52 -10.34 7.19 5.77
C LYS A 52 -10.43 6.73 7.24
N CYS A 53 -9.31 6.41 7.88
CA CYS A 53 -9.32 5.94 9.27
C CYS A 53 -9.74 7.05 10.23
N ARG A 54 -9.19 8.27 10.09
CA ARG A 54 -9.60 9.43 10.89
C ARG A 54 -11.10 9.70 10.81
N LYS A 55 -11.69 9.67 9.60
CA LYS A 55 -13.12 9.97 9.39
C LYS A 55 -14.04 8.82 9.77
N ALA A 56 -13.62 7.56 9.60
CA ALA A 56 -14.44 6.38 9.85
C ALA A 56 -14.19 5.71 11.21
N GLY A 57 -13.24 6.20 12.00
CA GLY A 57 -12.87 5.62 13.29
C GLY A 57 -12.21 4.23 13.18
N LEU A 58 -11.60 3.92 12.03
CA LEU A 58 -10.92 2.64 11.81
C LEU A 58 -9.55 2.64 12.49
N LYS A 59 -9.15 1.47 13.02
CA LYS A 59 -7.83 1.25 13.63
C LYS A 59 -7.19 0.02 12.98
N PRO A 60 -6.34 0.20 11.96
CA PRO A 60 -5.68 -0.92 11.29
C PRO A 60 -4.80 -1.70 12.27
N ALA A 61 -4.94 -3.03 12.31
CA ALA A 61 -4.17 -3.89 13.22
C ALA A 61 -2.76 -4.21 12.69
N ALA A 62 -2.57 -4.13 11.38
CA ALA A 62 -1.31 -4.37 10.70
C ALA A 62 -1.32 -3.68 9.31
N ALA A 63 -0.13 -3.47 8.75
CA ALA A 63 0.05 -3.00 7.39
C ALA A 63 1.00 -3.93 6.64
N VAL A 64 0.69 -4.22 5.38
CA VAL A 64 1.52 -5.02 4.48
C VAL A 64 2.02 -4.13 3.35
N ILE A 65 3.34 -3.98 3.23
CA ILE A 65 3.96 -3.21 2.15
C ILE A 65 4.46 -4.20 1.11
N VAL A 66 3.84 -4.19 -0.07
CA VAL A 66 4.22 -5.08 -1.17
C VAL A 66 5.47 -4.53 -1.87
N ALA A 67 6.45 -5.40 -2.09
CA ALA A 67 7.66 -5.08 -2.84
C ALA A 67 8.02 -6.22 -3.79
N THR A 68 8.69 -5.90 -4.90
CA THR A 68 9.21 -6.89 -5.85
C THR A 68 10.67 -6.62 -6.15
N VAL A 69 11.45 -7.68 -6.40
CA VAL A 69 12.87 -7.58 -6.76
C VAL A 69 13.07 -6.67 -8.00
N ARG A 70 12.18 -6.74 -8.98
CA ARG A 70 12.22 -5.89 -10.18
C ARG A 70 11.99 -4.41 -9.86
N ALA A 71 11.01 -4.08 -9.02
CA ALA A 71 10.75 -2.70 -8.60
C ALA A 71 11.91 -2.13 -7.77
N LEU A 72 12.51 -2.95 -6.88
CA LEU A 72 13.70 -2.53 -6.13
C LEU A 72 14.88 -2.25 -7.06
N LYS A 73 15.14 -3.11 -8.06
CA LYS A 73 16.18 -2.83 -9.08
C LYS A 73 15.93 -1.52 -9.83
N MET A 74 14.68 -1.21 -10.19
CA MET A 74 14.34 0.06 -10.82
C MET A 74 14.66 1.26 -9.91
N ASN A 75 14.27 1.18 -8.63
CA ASN A 75 14.61 2.20 -7.65
C ASN A 75 16.13 2.29 -7.38
N GLY A 76 16.87 1.21 -7.64
CA GLY A 76 18.33 1.17 -7.64
C GLY A 76 19.00 1.66 -8.93
N GLY A 77 18.22 2.15 -9.92
CA GLY A 77 18.72 2.75 -11.16
C GLY A 77 18.74 1.84 -12.40
N VAL A 78 18.22 0.61 -12.31
CA VAL A 78 18.15 -0.30 -13.47
C VAL A 78 16.96 0.06 -14.35
N LYS A 79 17.19 0.22 -15.66
CA LYS A 79 16.13 0.50 -16.62
C LYS A 79 15.18 -0.68 -16.78
N LYS A 80 13.94 -0.42 -17.21
CA LYS A 80 12.87 -1.42 -17.28
C LYS A 80 13.23 -2.62 -18.17
N GLU A 81 13.98 -2.37 -19.24
CA GLU A 81 14.38 -3.36 -20.23
C GLU A 81 15.43 -4.35 -19.68
N ASP A 82 16.20 -3.94 -18.67
CA ASP A 82 17.32 -4.70 -18.11
C ASP A 82 16.97 -5.50 -16.84
N LEU A 83 15.70 -5.54 -16.46
CA LEU A 83 15.25 -6.15 -15.20
C LEU A 83 15.26 -7.67 -15.16
N SER A 84 15.51 -8.36 -16.27
CA SER A 84 15.60 -9.83 -16.31
C SER A 84 16.90 -10.36 -15.71
N LYS A 85 17.99 -9.58 -15.80
CA LYS A 85 19.30 -9.97 -15.29
C LYS A 85 19.34 -9.85 -13.77
N GLU A 86 20.00 -10.81 -13.12
CA GLU A 86 20.29 -10.72 -11.68
C GLU A 86 21.18 -9.50 -11.41
N ASN A 87 20.84 -8.74 -10.35
CA ASN A 87 21.65 -7.62 -9.89
C ASN A 87 21.32 -7.34 -8.41
N VAL A 88 22.04 -8.01 -7.51
CA VAL A 88 21.84 -7.90 -6.07
C VAL A 88 22.16 -6.49 -5.56
N GLU A 89 23.18 -5.84 -6.13
CA GLU A 89 23.59 -4.49 -5.72
C GLU A 89 22.50 -3.45 -6.02
N ALA A 90 21.86 -3.53 -7.19
CA ALA A 90 20.73 -2.67 -7.52
C ALA A 90 19.53 -2.91 -6.58
N VAL A 91 19.27 -4.15 -6.17
CA VAL A 91 18.22 -4.45 -5.17
C VAL A 91 18.55 -3.76 -3.85
N ARG A 92 19.79 -3.92 -3.34
CA ARG A 92 20.25 -3.28 -2.10
C ARG A 92 20.11 -1.76 -2.15
N LYS A 93 20.51 -1.12 -3.25
CA LYS A 93 20.31 0.33 -3.44
C LYS A 93 18.83 0.71 -3.45
N GLY A 94 17.99 -0.08 -4.12
CA GLY A 94 16.55 0.12 -4.17
C GLY A 94 15.83 -0.05 -2.83
N CYS A 95 16.40 -0.80 -1.89
CA CYS A 95 15.83 -0.99 -0.55
C CYS A 95 15.69 0.33 0.21
N ALA A 96 16.41 1.41 -0.15
CA ALA A 96 16.21 2.73 0.44
C ALA A 96 14.76 3.24 0.26
N ASN A 97 14.12 2.95 -0.89
CA ASN A 97 12.72 3.30 -1.11
C ASN A 97 11.78 2.49 -0.20
N LEU A 98 11.96 1.17 -0.13
CA LEU A 98 11.17 0.31 0.76
C LEU A 98 11.36 0.69 2.24
N GLY A 99 12.60 0.98 2.64
CA GLY A 99 12.94 1.44 3.99
C GLY A 99 12.17 2.70 4.37
N ARG A 100 12.11 3.70 3.47
CA ARG A 100 11.32 4.91 3.70
C ARG A 100 9.83 4.63 3.85
N HIS A 101 9.25 3.75 3.03
CA HIS A 101 7.84 3.37 3.19
C HIS A 101 7.56 2.66 4.51
N ILE A 102 8.47 1.79 4.96
CA ILE A 102 8.37 1.13 6.28
C ILE A 102 8.43 2.17 7.42
N GLU A 103 9.38 3.11 7.35
CA GLU A 103 9.52 4.18 8.33
C GLU A 103 8.28 5.08 8.39
N ASN A 104 7.68 5.41 7.24
CA ASN A 104 6.46 6.21 7.18
C ASN A 104 5.27 5.46 7.81
N VAL A 105 5.07 4.18 7.48
CA VAL A 105 3.96 3.40 8.02
C VAL A 105 4.08 3.20 9.54
N LYS A 106 5.30 3.10 10.08
CA LYS A 106 5.54 2.99 11.53
C LYS A 106 5.19 4.26 12.32
N GLN A 107 4.92 5.39 11.67
CA GLN A 107 4.54 6.64 12.35
C GLN A 107 3.03 6.72 12.65
N PHE A 108 2.23 5.79 12.13
CA PHE A 108 0.78 5.69 12.34
C PHE A 108 0.43 4.59 13.35
#